data_AF-A0A2L1S1K3-F1
#
_entry.id   AF-A0A2L1S1K3-F1
#
_cell.length_a   1.000
_cell.length_b   1.000
_cell.length_c   1.000
_cell.angle_alpha   90.00
_cell.angle_beta   90.00
_cell.angle_gamma   90.00
#
_symmetry.space_group_name_H-M   'P 1'
#
loop_
_entity.id
_entity.type
_entity.pdbx_description
1 polymer ?
#
loop_
_entity_poly.entity_id
_entity_poly.type
_entity_poly.pdbx_seq_one_letter_code
_entity_poly.pdbx_strand_id
1 'polypeptide(L)'
;MPLAGCGLLGSATALDKIIAKRLLNAACIPVARSVAITKEEAPDFAALERALGSPMFIKPARQGSSVGVRKVSGSEEFPLALEDALRFDRDLLVEEFVAGREIEFSVLEDETGGLFISRPGEIVPAEQHGFYSYDAKYVDETGAVLKVPADLPLEVENAMRDMAARAFRALGCDGMARVDFFLKQNGDFLVNELNTIPGFTDISMYAKAMAASGTRATSAKPCTEPSSPKRPCRTGNSMSILSVPTTSPPAPSMVRRPRPPGTKASSAPLSGVARTPFS
;
A
#
# COMPACT_ATOMS: atom_id res chain seq x y z
N MET A 1 -3.97 -25.02 -15.25
CA MET A 1 -4.80 -24.81 -14.05
C MET A 1 -4.89 -23.32 -13.77
N PRO A 2 -6.07 -22.79 -13.44
CA PRO A 2 -6.20 -21.41 -12.93
C PRO A 2 -5.45 -21.24 -11.60
N LEU A 3 -4.75 -20.12 -11.41
CA LEU A 3 -4.04 -19.75 -10.17
C LEU A 3 -4.58 -18.42 -9.65
N ALA A 4 -4.64 -18.25 -8.33
CA ALA A 4 -4.97 -16.99 -7.68
C ALA A 4 -3.69 -16.17 -7.42
N GLY A 5 -3.79 -14.84 -7.53
CA GLY A 5 -2.66 -13.92 -7.40
C GLY A 5 -2.06 -13.52 -8.74
N CYS A 6 -0.92 -12.81 -8.69
CA CYS A 6 -0.22 -12.43 -9.92
C CYS A 6 0.25 -13.65 -10.70
N GLY A 7 0.14 -13.57 -12.03
CA GLY A 7 0.77 -14.46 -12.98
C GLY A 7 2.30 -14.40 -12.91
N LEU A 8 2.93 -15.24 -13.74
CA LEU A 8 4.38 -15.47 -13.68
C LEU A 8 5.20 -14.17 -13.87
N LEU A 9 4.83 -13.34 -14.85
CA LEU A 9 5.56 -12.12 -15.16
C LEU A 9 5.55 -11.16 -13.97
N GLY A 10 4.35 -10.76 -13.51
CA GLY A 10 4.19 -9.83 -12.39
C GLY A 10 4.82 -10.34 -11.09
N SER A 11 4.73 -11.65 -10.83
CA SER A 11 5.39 -12.25 -9.67
C SER A 11 6.92 -12.19 -9.77
N ALA A 12 7.49 -12.50 -10.94
CA ALA A 12 8.95 -12.49 -11.12
C ALA A 12 9.53 -11.07 -11.08
N THR A 13 8.87 -10.10 -11.73
CA THR A 13 9.34 -8.70 -11.79
C THR A 13 9.23 -8.00 -10.44
N ALA A 14 8.20 -8.30 -9.65
CA ALA A 14 8.01 -7.72 -8.32
C ALA A 14 8.92 -8.34 -7.25
N LEU A 15 9.22 -9.64 -7.35
CA LEU A 15 10.10 -10.34 -6.41
C LEU A 15 11.56 -9.87 -6.52
N ASP A 16 12.04 -9.59 -7.73
CA ASP A 16 13.40 -9.11 -7.96
C ASP A 16 13.47 -7.58 -7.79
N LYS A 17 14.05 -7.12 -6.68
CA LYS A 17 14.12 -5.69 -6.35
C LYS A 17 14.89 -4.87 -7.38
N ILE A 18 15.89 -5.44 -8.03
CA ILE A 18 16.69 -4.75 -9.05
C ILE A 18 15.83 -4.52 -10.29
N ILE A 19 15.12 -5.56 -10.74
CA ILE A 19 14.22 -5.48 -11.89
C ILE A 19 13.03 -4.57 -11.58
N ALA A 20 12.40 -4.73 -10.41
CA ALA A 20 11.29 -3.89 -9.97
C ALA A 20 11.65 -2.41 -10.04
N LYS A 21 12.78 -2.01 -9.43
CA LYS A 21 13.21 -0.59 -9.45
C LYS A 21 13.55 -0.09 -10.84
N ARG A 22 14.14 -0.92 -11.71
CA ARG A 22 14.39 -0.53 -13.11
C ARG A 22 13.08 -0.23 -13.86
N LEU A 23 12.07 -1.09 -13.71
CA LEU A 23 10.76 -0.90 -14.34
C LEU A 23 10.01 0.30 -13.75
N LEU A 24 10.03 0.48 -12.44
CA LEU A 24 9.42 1.64 -11.77
C LEU A 24 10.07 2.95 -12.21
N ASN A 25 11.40 3.01 -12.27
CA ASN A 25 12.12 4.17 -12.79
C ASN A 25 11.78 4.46 -14.26
N ALA A 26 11.71 3.43 -15.11
CA ALA A 26 11.31 3.58 -16.51
C ALA A 26 9.87 4.11 -16.67
N ALA A 27 9.00 3.83 -15.69
CA ALA A 27 7.63 4.36 -15.62
C ALA A 27 7.53 5.73 -14.91
N CYS A 28 8.66 6.37 -14.60
CA CYS A 28 8.75 7.61 -13.83
C CYS A 28 8.01 7.51 -12.47
N ILE A 29 8.10 6.35 -11.83
CA ILE A 29 7.58 6.12 -10.48
C ILE A 29 8.73 6.33 -9.48
N PRO A 30 8.56 7.20 -8.48
CA PRO A 30 9.62 7.52 -7.56
C PRO A 30 9.90 6.32 -6.64
N VAL A 31 11.17 5.93 -6.58
CA VAL A 31 11.71 4.87 -5.73
C VAL A 31 12.97 5.38 -5.03
N ALA A 32 13.35 4.76 -3.91
CA ALA A 32 14.63 5.05 -3.27
C ALA A 32 15.81 4.80 -4.23
N ARG A 33 16.79 5.71 -4.21
CA ARG A 33 18.05 5.58 -4.96
C ARG A 33 18.75 4.30 -4.57
N SER A 34 19.30 3.61 -5.55
CA SER A 34 19.90 2.30 -5.33
C SER A 34 21.00 1.99 -6.34
N VAL A 35 21.95 1.16 -5.92
CA VAL A 35 23.01 0.58 -6.74
C VAL A 35 22.88 -0.94 -6.68
N ALA A 36 22.78 -1.59 -7.84
CA ALA A 36 22.85 -3.05 -7.94
C ALA A 36 24.32 -3.48 -7.93
N ILE A 37 24.65 -4.49 -7.14
CA ILE A 37 26.01 -5.00 -7.00
C ILE A 37 26.02 -6.53 -7.06
N THR A 38 27.14 -7.08 -7.51
CA THR A 38 27.46 -8.50 -7.45
C THR A 38 28.70 -8.70 -6.58
N LYS A 39 29.07 -9.95 -6.29
CA LYS A 39 30.30 -10.26 -5.56
C LYS A 39 31.55 -9.76 -6.32
N GLU A 40 31.52 -9.84 -7.65
CA GLU A 40 32.64 -9.50 -8.52
C GLU A 40 32.75 -8.00 -8.79
N GLU A 41 31.64 -7.26 -8.70
CA GLU A 41 31.54 -5.85 -9.10
C GLU A 41 31.07 -4.93 -7.95
N ALA A 42 31.35 -5.29 -6.70
CA ALA A 42 30.99 -4.47 -5.54
C ALA A 42 31.89 -3.20 -5.45
N PRO A 43 31.32 -1.98 -5.52
CA PRO A 43 32.07 -0.76 -5.25
C PRO A 43 32.51 -0.70 -3.78
N ASP A 44 33.55 0.08 -3.50
CA ASP A 44 33.92 0.36 -2.11
C ASP A 44 32.85 1.18 -1.38
N PHE A 45 32.91 1.16 -0.04
CA PHE A 45 31.95 1.88 0.79
C PHE A 45 31.94 3.39 0.48
N ALA A 46 33.09 4.01 0.23
CA ALA A 46 33.19 5.44 -0.03
C ALA A 46 32.48 5.83 -1.35
N ALA A 47 32.50 4.96 -2.36
CA ALA A 47 31.77 5.16 -3.60
C ALA A 47 30.26 5.05 -3.39
N LEU A 48 29.81 4.06 -2.62
CA LEU A 48 28.39 3.88 -2.28
C LEU A 48 27.87 5.03 -1.40
N GLU A 49 28.65 5.47 -0.41
CA GLU A 49 28.30 6.59 0.47
C GLU A 49 28.15 7.89 -0.31
N ARG A 50 29.03 8.16 -1.28
CA ARG A 50 28.89 9.34 -2.15
C ARG A 50 27.62 9.29 -3.01
N ALA A 51 27.21 8.10 -3.44
CA ALA A 51 26.05 7.91 -4.29
C ALA A 51 24.71 7.90 -3.52
N LEU A 52 24.69 7.29 -2.33
CA LEU A 52 23.46 6.96 -1.59
C LEU A 52 23.35 7.65 -0.22
N GLY A 53 24.46 8.16 0.32
CA GLY A 53 24.55 8.64 1.69
C GLY A 53 24.74 7.52 2.72
N SER A 54 24.73 7.89 3.99
CA SER A 54 24.80 6.97 5.13
C SER A 54 23.71 7.34 6.15
N PRO A 55 23.00 6.36 6.75
CA PRO A 55 23.12 4.93 6.51
C PRO A 55 22.53 4.48 5.17
N MET A 56 22.89 3.27 4.72
CA MET A 56 22.37 2.58 3.54
C MET A 56 21.93 1.16 3.91
N PHE A 57 21.09 0.54 3.07
CA PHE A 57 20.66 -0.85 3.24
C PHE A 57 21.22 -1.74 2.16
N ILE A 58 21.81 -2.87 2.54
CA ILE A 58 22.17 -3.96 1.64
C ILE A 58 21.04 -5.00 1.69
N LYS A 59 20.46 -5.32 0.55
CA LYS A 59 19.30 -6.22 0.41
C LYS A 59 19.59 -7.31 -0.63
N PRO A 60 19.35 -8.59 -0.34
CA PRO A 60 19.34 -9.62 -1.37
C PRO A 60 18.25 -9.33 -2.41
N ALA A 61 18.57 -9.44 -3.70
CA ALA A 61 17.67 -9.01 -4.77
C ALA A 61 16.31 -9.72 -4.72
N ARG A 62 16.29 -11.04 -4.49
CA ARG A 62 15.09 -11.89 -4.60
C ARG A 62 14.62 -12.54 -3.29
N GLN A 63 14.88 -11.91 -2.15
CA GLN A 63 14.36 -12.35 -0.86
C GLN A 63 13.20 -11.50 -0.34
N GLY A 64 12.29 -12.12 0.41
CA GLY A 64 11.22 -11.44 1.13
C GLY A 64 11.51 -11.32 2.64
N SER A 65 10.56 -10.75 3.38
CA SER A 65 10.51 -10.81 4.85
C SER A 65 11.76 -10.28 5.58
N SER A 66 12.44 -9.30 4.99
CA SER A 66 13.67 -8.69 5.53
C SER A 66 14.84 -9.68 5.75
N VAL A 67 14.77 -10.90 5.20
CA VAL A 67 15.84 -11.90 5.33
C VAL A 67 17.08 -11.43 4.58
N GLY A 68 18.23 -11.44 5.26
CA GLY A 68 19.51 -11.00 4.71
C GLY A 68 19.64 -9.49 4.51
N VAL A 69 18.67 -8.68 4.96
CA VAL A 69 18.78 -7.22 4.91
C VAL A 69 19.74 -6.74 6.00
N ARG A 70 20.64 -5.83 5.65
CA ARG A 70 21.61 -5.22 6.59
C ARG A 70 21.61 -3.71 6.45
N LYS A 71 21.54 -3.01 7.58
CA LYS A 71 21.77 -1.56 7.65
C LYS A 71 23.25 -1.32 7.87
N VAL A 72 23.85 -0.46 7.07
CA VAL A 72 25.27 -0.09 7.13
C VAL A 72 25.37 1.42 7.23
N SER A 73 26.05 1.90 8.25
CA SER A 73 26.34 3.30 8.58
C SER A 73 27.82 3.64 8.42
N GLY A 74 28.72 2.65 8.33
CA GLY A 74 30.17 2.89 8.22
C GLY A 74 30.95 1.83 7.43
N SER A 75 32.19 2.17 7.08
CA SER A 75 33.08 1.31 6.28
C SER A 75 33.51 0.02 6.99
N GLU A 76 33.55 0.01 8.32
CA GLU A 76 34.03 -1.15 9.10
C GLU A 76 33.03 -2.31 9.07
N GLU A 77 31.73 -2.03 9.08
CA GLU A 77 30.69 -3.07 9.07
C GLU A 77 30.30 -3.51 7.65
N PHE A 78 30.65 -2.72 6.63
CA PHE A 78 30.28 -2.97 5.23
C PHE A 78 30.74 -4.35 4.70
N PRO A 79 31.99 -4.82 4.89
CA PRO A 79 32.43 -6.11 4.38
C PRO A 79 31.64 -7.29 4.97
N LEU A 80 31.37 -7.25 6.27
CA LEU A 80 30.61 -8.29 6.97
C LEU A 80 29.14 -8.29 6.54
N ALA A 81 28.54 -7.11 6.38
CA ALA A 81 27.17 -6.96 5.90
C ALA A 81 27.02 -7.47 4.45
N LEU A 82 28.02 -7.21 3.60
CA LEU A 82 28.08 -7.69 2.22
C LEU A 82 28.20 -9.22 2.17
N GLU A 83 29.15 -9.78 2.92
CA GLU A 83 29.36 -11.24 2.98
C GLU A 83 28.09 -11.96 3.44
N ASP A 84 27.41 -11.45 4.47
CA ASP A 84 26.18 -12.08 4.95
C ASP A 84 25.04 -12.00 3.92
N ALA A 85 24.83 -10.85 3.28
CA ALA A 85 23.80 -10.70 2.25
C ALA A 85 24.04 -11.64 1.05
N LEU A 86 25.32 -11.83 0.66
CA LEU A 86 25.73 -12.74 -0.42
C LEU A 86 25.43 -14.22 -0.14
N ARG A 87 25.12 -14.60 1.10
CA ARG A 87 24.69 -15.96 1.46
C ARG A 87 23.27 -16.26 0.96
N PHE A 88 22.46 -15.23 0.73
CA PHE A 88 21.05 -15.36 0.36
C PHE A 88 20.81 -15.12 -1.12
N ASP A 89 21.61 -14.27 -1.75
CA ASP A 89 21.50 -13.96 -3.17
C ASP A 89 22.86 -13.51 -3.72
N ARG A 90 23.20 -13.92 -4.94
CA ARG A 90 24.39 -13.48 -5.67
C ARG A 90 24.28 -12.03 -6.17
N ASP A 91 23.05 -11.57 -6.36
CA ASP A 91 22.72 -10.23 -6.81
C ASP A 91 22.16 -9.46 -5.62
N LEU A 92 22.77 -8.31 -5.30
CA LEU A 92 22.37 -7.48 -4.18
C LEU A 92 21.95 -6.09 -4.65
N LEU A 93 21.09 -5.47 -3.86
CA LEU A 93 20.69 -4.08 -4.02
C LEU A 93 21.14 -3.29 -2.79
N VAL A 94 21.99 -2.28 -3.00
CA VAL A 94 22.31 -1.27 -2.00
C VAL A 94 21.38 -0.08 -2.20
N GLU A 95 20.67 0.34 -1.16
CA GLU A 95 19.64 1.38 -1.23
C GLU A 95 19.89 2.48 -0.19
N GLU A 96 19.56 3.73 -0.52
CA GLU A 96 19.60 4.82 0.45
C GLU A 96 18.63 4.58 1.62
N PHE A 97 18.97 5.09 2.80
CA PHE A 97 18.03 5.12 3.91
C PHE A 97 16.93 6.15 3.65
N VAL A 98 15.67 5.71 3.69
CA VAL A 98 14.51 6.59 3.59
C VAL A 98 13.86 6.74 4.97
N ALA A 99 13.99 7.93 5.56
CA ALA A 99 13.25 8.28 6.77
C ALA A 99 11.79 8.59 6.43
N GLY A 100 10.86 7.73 6.83
CA GLY A 100 9.44 7.92 6.57
C GLY A 100 8.56 6.88 7.26
N ARG A 101 7.25 7.11 7.18
CA ARG A 101 6.21 6.16 7.61
C ARG A 101 6.06 5.07 6.56
N GLU A 102 5.85 3.83 6.98
CA GLU A 102 5.56 2.70 6.08
C GLU A 102 4.05 2.60 5.87
N ILE A 103 3.61 2.91 4.64
CA ILE A 103 2.20 2.92 4.24
C ILE A 103 1.97 1.83 3.20
N GLU A 104 0.95 1.01 3.40
CA GLU A 104 0.63 -0.12 2.53
C GLU A 104 -0.77 0.03 1.91
N PHE A 105 -0.91 -0.34 0.64
CA PHE A 105 -2.19 -0.40 -0.07
C PHE A 105 -2.43 -1.79 -0.64
N SER A 106 -3.63 -2.33 -0.46
CA SER A 106 -4.10 -3.53 -1.15
C SER A 106 -4.63 -3.16 -2.52
N VAL A 107 -4.17 -3.87 -3.54
CA VAL A 107 -4.59 -3.74 -4.93
C VAL A 107 -5.26 -5.04 -5.37
N LEU A 108 -6.46 -4.92 -5.93
CA LEU A 108 -7.21 -6.02 -6.51
C LEU A 108 -7.66 -5.63 -7.92
N GLU A 109 -7.39 -6.49 -8.89
CA GLU A 109 -7.85 -6.34 -10.26
C GLU A 109 -9.11 -7.18 -10.49
N ASP A 110 -10.11 -6.58 -11.13
CA ASP A 110 -11.32 -7.28 -11.57
C ASP A 110 -11.18 -7.90 -12.98
N GLU A 111 -12.17 -8.68 -13.40
CA GLU A 111 -12.18 -9.38 -14.68
C GLU A 111 -12.16 -8.45 -15.91
N THR A 112 -12.52 -7.17 -15.74
CA THR A 112 -12.50 -6.15 -16.78
C THR A 112 -11.17 -5.40 -16.87
N GLY A 113 -10.25 -5.65 -15.92
CA GLY A 113 -9.02 -4.90 -15.74
C GLY A 113 -9.19 -3.62 -14.91
N GLY A 114 -10.33 -3.42 -14.27
CA GLY A 114 -10.53 -2.37 -13.28
C GLY A 114 -9.69 -2.65 -12.04
N LEU A 115 -9.09 -1.60 -11.46
CA LEU A 115 -8.31 -1.72 -10.23
C LEU A 115 -9.08 -1.14 -9.05
N PHE A 116 -9.28 -1.96 -8.02
CA PHE A 116 -9.66 -1.52 -6.70
C PHE A 116 -8.41 -1.33 -5.85
N ILE A 117 -8.26 -0.12 -5.28
CA ILE A 117 -7.20 0.21 -4.32
C ILE A 117 -7.85 0.43 -2.95
N SER A 118 -7.30 -0.16 -1.90
CA SER A 118 -7.85 -0.01 -0.54
C SER A 118 -7.60 1.38 0.07
N ARG A 119 -8.18 1.63 1.24
CA ARG A 119 -7.71 2.62 2.21
C ARG A 119 -6.28 2.22 2.66
N PRO A 120 -5.45 3.19 3.09
CA PRO A 120 -4.08 2.93 3.50
C PRO A 120 -4.04 2.14 4.80
N GLY A 121 -3.13 1.19 4.91
CA GLY A 121 -2.66 0.66 6.18
C GLY A 121 -1.32 1.29 6.56
N GLU A 122 -1.04 1.43 7.83
CA GLU A 122 0.26 1.87 8.33
C GLU A 122 0.83 0.85 9.28
N ILE A 123 2.12 0.58 9.08
CA ILE A 123 2.94 -0.26 9.92
C ILE A 123 3.72 0.65 10.86
N VAL A 124 3.32 0.73 12.13
CA VAL A 124 4.01 1.54 13.15
C VAL A 124 5.00 0.64 13.89
N PRO A 125 6.32 0.87 13.79
CA PRO A 125 7.29 0.12 14.59
C PRO A 125 7.06 0.42 16.07
N ALA A 126 7.07 -0.60 16.93
CA ALA A 126 7.14 -0.35 18.37
C ALA A 126 8.40 0.48 18.67
N GLU A 127 8.28 1.54 19.48
CA GLU A 127 9.31 2.57 19.74
C GLU A 127 10.70 2.04 20.16
N GLN A 128 10.81 0.74 20.46
CA GLN A 128 12.02 0.09 20.98
C GLN A 128 12.91 -0.56 19.92
N HIS A 129 12.46 -0.72 18.67
CA HIS A 129 13.26 -1.37 17.61
C HIS A 129 13.30 -0.52 16.34
N GLY A 130 14.40 0.23 16.16
CA GLY A 130 14.64 1.15 15.05
C GLY A 130 14.79 0.52 13.65
N PHE A 131 14.27 -0.69 13.42
CA PHE A 131 14.15 -1.33 12.11
C PHE A 131 13.16 -2.51 12.13
N TYR A 132 12.32 -2.63 11.09
CA TYR A 132 11.42 -3.77 10.86
C TYR A 132 12.20 -5.02 10.40
N SER A 133 12.77 -5.77 11.35
CA SER A 133 13.39 -7.08 11.10
C SER A 133 12.36 -8.21 11.03
N TYR A 134 12.78 -9.37 10.53
CA TYR A 134 11.98 -10.62 10.47
C TYR A 134 11.36 -10.98 11.83
N ASP A 135 12.12 -10.82 12.92
CA ASP A 135 11.69 -11.16 14.27
C ASP A 135 10.50 -10.30 14.75
N ALA A 136 10.45 -9.02 14.35
CA ALA A 136 9.36 -8.12 14.68
C ALA A 136 8.04 -8.44 13.95
N LYS A 137 8.07 -9.20 12.83
CA LYS A 137 6.88 -9.50 12.01
C LYS A 137 6.15 -10.79 12.43
N TYR A 138 6.82 -11.71 13.13
CA TYR A 138 6.26 -13.06 13.38
C TYR A 138 6.53 -13.64 14.77
N VAL A 139 7.47 -13.07 15.56
CA VAL A 139 7.84 -13.62 16.87
C VAL A 139 7.30 -12.77 18.02
N ASP A 140 7.03 -11.48 17.78
CA ASP A 140 6.56 -10.57 18.81
C ASP A 140 5.09 -10.18 18.59
N GLU A 141 4.18 -10.71 19.43
CA GLU A 141 2.77 -10.32 19.47
C GLU A 141 2.56 -8.81 19.74
N THR A 142 3.62 -8.10 20.16
CA THR A 142 3.63 -6.67 20.48
C THR A 142 4.50 -5.79 19.56
N GLY A 143 5.22 -6.35 18.59
CA GLY A 143 6.31 -5.65 17.87
C GLY A 143 5.88 -4.62 16.82
N ALA A 144 4.62 -4.67 16.37
CA ALA A 144 4.13 -3.89 15.22
C ALA A 144 2.64 -3.53 15.39
N VAL A 145 2.33 -2.23 15.54
CA VAL A 145 0.92 -1.79 15.58
C VAL A 145 0.46 -1.47 14.16
N LEU A 146 -0.52 -2.24 13.68
CA LEU A 146 -1.17 -1.99 12.39
C LEU A 146 -2.28 -0.95 12.58
N LYS A 147 -2.14 0.22 11.95
CA LYS A 147 -3.17 1.25 11.92
C LYS A 147 -3.90 1.21 10.58
N VAL A 148 -5.18 0.85 10.61
CA VAL A 148 -6.01 0.74 9.40
C VAL A 148 -7.38 1.38 9.65
N PRO A 149 -7.75 2.47 8.96
CA PRO A 149 -6.93 3.20 7.98
C PRO A 149 -5.80 4.00 8.64
N ALA A 150 -4.69 4.18 7.91
CA ALA A 150 -3.64 5.13 8.26
C ALA A 150 -4.20 6.56 8.28
N ASP A 151 -3.65 7.40 9.16
CA ASP A 151 -4.06 8.80 9.25
C ASP A 151 -3.23 9.64 8.28
N LEU A 152 -3.86 10.00 7.16
CA LEU A 152 -3.28 10.74 6.04
C LEU A 152 -4.26 11.83 5.58
N PRO A 153 -3.76 13.01 5.16
CA PRO A 153 -4.59 13.94 4.40
C PRO A 153 -5.18 13.27 3.16
N LEU A 154 -6.44 13.56 2.85
CA LEU A 154 -7.16 12.91 1.75
C LEU A 154 -6.45 13.08 0.39
N GLU A 155 -5.82 14.23 0.17
CA GLU A 155 -5.04 14.50 -1.04
C GLU A 155 -3.83 13.57 -1.19
N VAL A 156 -3.10 13.35 -0.08
CA VAL A 156 -1.96 12.43 -0.04
C VAL A 156 -2.43 10.99 -0.24
N GLU A 157 -3.52 10.60 0.43
CA GLU A 157 -4.10 9.26 0.26
C GLU A 157 -4.47 9.00 -1.21
N ASN A 158 -5.17 9.93 -1.86
CA ASN A 158 -5.57 9.78 -3.26
C ASN A 158 -4.35 9.70 -4.20
N ALA A 159 -3.34 10.55 -4.00
CA ALA A 159 -2.12 10.54 -4.79
C ALA A 159 -1.35 9.21 -4.66
N MET A 160 -1.28 8.64 -3.44
CA MET A 160 -0.65 7.35 -3.20
C MET A 160 -1.46 6.19 -3.78
N ARG A 161 -2.80 6.24 -3.75
CA ARG A 161 -3.67 5.25 -4.40
C ARG A 161 -3.44 5.20 -5.91
N ASP A 162 -3.39 6.37 -6.55
CA ASP A 162 -3.09 6.49 -7.97
C ASP A 162 -1.68 5.96 -8.29
N MET A 163 -0.71 6.25 -7.44
CA MET A 163 0.64 5.70 -7.57
C MET A 163 0.69 4.18 -7.42
N ALA A 164 -0.09 3.60 -6.50
CA ALA A 164 -0.18 2.15 -6.29
C ALA A 164 -0.72 1.46 -7.55
N ALA A 165 -1.77 2.02 -8.15
CA ALA A 165 -2.31 1.53 -9.42
C ALA A 165 -1.27 1.58 -10.55
N ARG A 166 -0.52 2.69 -10.66
CA ARG A 166 0.55 2.84 -11.65
C ARG A 166 1.69 1.86 -11.43
N ALA A 167 2.13 1.66 -10.19
CA ALA A 167 3.20 0.73 -9.84
C ALA A 167 2.82 -0.73 -10.15
N PHE A 168 1.60 -1.12 -9.80
CA PHE A 168 1.03 -2.42 -10.12
C PHE A 168 1.10 -2.71 -11.64
N ARG A 169 0.66 -1.74 -12.45
CA ARG A 169 0.71 -1.87 -13.92
C ARG A 169 2.14 -1.85 -14.47
N ALA A 170 3.02 -1.00 -13.92
CA ALA A 170 4.40 -0.87 -14.36
C ALA A 170 5.21 -2.17 -14.18
N LEU A 171 4.91 -2.95 -13.13
CA LEU A 171 5.54 -4.25 -12.91
C LEU A 171 4.88 -5.39 -13.69
N GLY A 172 3.79 -5.13 -14.41
CA GLY A 172 3.04 -6.19 -15.11
C GLY A 172 2.32 -7.13 -14.15
N CYS A 173 1.96 -6.65 -12.96
CA CYS A 173 1.14 -7.39 -12.02
C CYS A 173 -0.31 -7.51 -12.53
N ASP A 174 -0.97 -8.59 -12.12
CA ASP A 174 -2.38 -8.87 -12.34
C ASP A 174 -2.99 -9.56 -11.10
N GLY A 175 -4.32 -9.61 -11.03
CA GLY A 175 -5.03 -10.26 -9.92
C GLY A 175 -4.95 -9.48 -8.60
N MET A 176 -3.86 -9.63 -7.82
CA MET A 176 -3.70 -8.87 -6.58
C MET A 176 -2.24 -8.58 -6.24
N ALA A 177 -2.02 -7.51 -5.49
CA ALA A 177 -0.76 -7.24 -4.82
C ALA A 177 -0.97 -6.33 -3.62
N ARG A 178 0.02 -6.27 -2.74
CA ARG A 178 0.18 -5.18 -1.77
C ARG A 178 1.31 -4.27 -2.24
N VAL A 179 1.08 -2.97 -2.23
CA VAL A 179 2.08 -1.96 -2.59
C VAL A 179 2.52 -1.23 -1.33
N ASP A 180 3.82 -1.23 -1.08
CA ASP A 180 4.42 -0.69 0.13
C ASP A 180 5.16 0.61 -0.22
N PHE A 181 4.93 1.65 0.57
CA PHE A 181 5.47 2.98 0.37
C PHE A 181 6.24 3.46 1.59
N PHE A 182 7.24 4.31 1.35
CA PHE A 182 7.76 5.23 2.35
C PHE A 182 7.14 6.61 2.16
N LEU A 183 6.47 7.13 3.18
CA LEU A 183 5.94 8.50 3.23
C LEU A 183 6.83 9.39 4.10
N LYS A 184 7.47 10.37 3.49
CA LYS A 184 8.36 11.33 4.15
C LYS A 184 7.56 12.40 4.91
N GLN A 185 8.22 13.06 5.86
CA GLN A 185 7.60 14.11 6.69
C GLN A 185 7.08 15.31 5.87
N ASN A 186 7.70 15.59 4.72
CA ASN A 186 7.29 16.67 3.82
C ASN A 186 6.08 16.29 2.92
N GLY A 187 5.56 15.07 3.01
CA GLY A 187 4.45 14.57 2.19
C GLY A 187 4.88 13.84 0.91
N ASP A 188 6.16 13.87 0.55
CA ASP A 188 6.67 13.08 -0.57
C ASP A 188 6.62 11.59 -0.24
N PHE A 189 6.35 10.75 -1.25
CA PHE A 189 6.34 9.31 -1.07
C PHE A 189 7.09 8.58 -2.18
N LEU A 190 7.65 7.43 -1.81
CA LEU A 190 8.42 6.54 -2.69
C LEU A 190 7.79 5.15 -2.65
N VAL A 191 7.68 4.48 -3.80
CA VAL A 191 7.36 3.05 -3.84
C VAL A 191 8.58 2.28 -3.34
N ASN A 192 8.39 1.44 -2.33
CA ASN A 192 9.43 0.56 -1.80
C ASN A 192 9.41 -0.78 -2.53
N GLU A 193 8.29 -1.50 -2.45
CA GLU A 193 8.13 -2.83 -3.06
C GLU A 193 6.67 -3.17 -3.37
N LEU A 194 6.47 -4.22 -4.16
CA LEU A 194 5.16 -4.85 -4.37
C LEU A 194 5.23 -6.32 -3.97
N ASN A 195 4.28 -6.74 -3.16
CA ASN A 195 4.13 -8.11 -2.69
C ASN A 195 2.95 -8.78 -3.42
N THR A 196 3.24 -9.69 -4.34
CA THR A 196 2.24 -10.30 -5.24
C THR A 196 1.48 -11.48 -4.65
N ILE A 197 1.92 -11.98 -3.50
CA ILE A 197 1.24 -12.98 -2.67
C ILE A 197 1.23 -12.45 -1.23
N PRO A 198 0.40 -11.43 -0.93
CA PRO A 198 0.37 -10.85 0.40
C PRO A 198 -0.25 -11.85 1.41
N GLY A 199 0.08 -11.66 2.69
CA GLY A 199 -0.54 -12.42 3.77
C GLY A 199 -2.07 -12.33 3.70
N PHE A 200 -2.73 -13.48 3.79
CA PHE A 200 -4.18 -13.61 3.56
C PHE A 200 -4.95 -14.11 4.78
N THR A 201 -4.39 -13.93 5.98
CA THR A 201 -5.10 -14.18 7.25
C THR A 201 -5.91 -12.95 7.66
N ASP A 202 -6.91 -13.11 8.53
CA ASP A 202 -7.75 -12.00 9.01
C ASP A 202 -6.95 -10.90 9.73
N ILE A 203 -5.76 -11.23 10.23
CA ILE A 203 -4.86 -10.28 10.90
C ILE A 203 -3.89 -9.58 9.95
N SER A 204 -3.76 -10.07 8.71
CA SER A 204 -2.83 -9.56 7.71
C SER A 204 -3.26 -8.18 7.20
N MET A 205 -2.28 -7.33 6.87
CA MET A 205 -2.57 -5.97 6.38
C MET A 205 -3.49 -5.99 5.17
N TYR A 206 -3.26 -6.91 4.22
CA TYR A 206 -4.03 -6.94 2.98
C TYR A 206 -5.54 -7.10 3.26
N ALA A 207 -5.90 -8.07 4.09
CA ALA A 207 -7.29 -8.32 4.47
C ALA A 207 -7.90 -7.16 5.29
N LYS A 208 -7.14 -6.60 6.24
CA LYS A 208 -7.59 -5.46 7.05
C LYS A 208 -7.85 -4.20 6.22
N ALA A 209 -6.94 -3.87 5.31
CA ALA A 209 -7.06 -2.69 4.45
C ALA A 209 -8.25 -2.83 3.49
N MET A 210 -8.46 -4.02 2.91
CA MET A 210 -9.66 -4.32 2.12
C MET A 210 -10.94 -4.12 2.94
N ALA A 211 -10.99 -4.69 4.16
CA ALA A 211 -12.15 -4.58 5.04
C ALA A 211 -12.47 -3.14 5.43
N ALA A 212 -11.46 -2.34 5.76
CA ALA A 212 -11.60 -0.90 6.03
C ALA A 212 -12.08 -0.09 4.81
N SER A 213 -11.99 -0.67 3.62
CA SER A 213 -12.47 -0.09 2.36
C SER A 213 -13.88 -0.54 1.98
N GLY A 214 -14.55 -1.31 2.84
CA GLY A 214 -15.89 -1.84 2.58
C GLY A 214 -15.92 -3.13 1.75
N THR A 215 -14.77 -3.78 1.56
CA THR A 215 -14.64 -5.02 0.78
C THR A 215 -14.10 -6.15 1.66
N ARG A 216 -14.76 -7.30 1.71
CA ARG A 216 -14.14 -8.49 2.31
C ARG A 216 -13.28 -9.18 1.27
N ALA A 217 -12.03 -9.46 1.63
CA ALA A 217 -11.19 -10.38 0.86
C ALA A 217 -11.73 -11.81 1.06
N THR A 218 -12.66 -12.24 0.21
CA THR A 218 -13.12 -13.64 0.19
C THR A 218 -12.29 -14.43 -0.81
N SER A 219 -11.89 -15.65 -0.46
CA SER A 219 -11.23 -16.56 -1.38
C SER A 219 -12.08 -16.78 -2.65
N ALA A 220 -11.41 -16.86 -3.80
CA ALA A 220 -12.04 -17.00 -5.11
C ALA A 220 -13.02 -18.19 -5.13
N LYS A 221 -14.26 -17.95 -5.57
CA LYS A 221 -15.20 -19.02 -5.93
C LYS A 221 -14.81 -19.54 -7.33
N PRO A 222 -14.78 -20.87 -7.57
CA PRO A 222 -14.57 -21.39 -8.91
C PRO A 222 -15.69 -20.90 -9.85
N CYS A 223 -15.32 -20.37 -11.02
CA CYS A 223 -16.27 -20.04 -12.08
C CYS A 223 -16.95 -21.33 -12.56
N THR A 224 -18.23 -21.52 -12.24
CA THR A 224 -19.00 -22.70 -12.68
C THR A 224 -20.03 -22.43 -13.77
N GLU A 225 -20.08 -21.23 -14.39
CA GLU A 225 -21.05 -20.96 -15.47
C GLU A 225 -20.44 -20.19 -16.66
N PRO A 226 -20.72 -20.60 -17.92
CA PRO A 226 -20.24 -19.91 -19.10
C PRO A 226 -21.19 -18.76 -19.47
N SER A 227 -20.87 -17.53 -19.11
CA SER A 227 -21.63 -16.35 -19.56
C SER A 227 -20.91 -15.60 -20.69
N SER A 228 -21.37 -15.86 -21.92
CA SER A 228 -21.32 -15.00 -23.12
C SER A 228 -19.98 -14.81 -23.89
N PRO A 229 -20.02 -14.66 -25.23
CA PRO A 229 -18.83 -14.69 -26.08
C PRO A 229 -18.33 -13.28 -26.40
N LYS A 230 -17.67 -12.60 -25.46
CA LYS A 230 -16.85 -11.42 -25.80
C LYS A 230 -15.54 -11.47 -25.02
N ARG A 231 -14.49 -11.86 -25.75
CA ARG A 231 -13.10 -12.15 -25.35
C ARG A 231 -12.95 -13.47 -24.57
N PRO A 232 -11.93 -14.29 -24.90
CA PRO A 232 -11.68 -15.52 -24.16
C PRO A 232 -11.34 -15.13 -22.72
N CYS A 233 -12.16 -15.63 -21.79
CA CYS A 233 -11.90 -15.60 -20.37
C CYS A 233 -10.48 -16.15 -20.17
N ARG A 234 -9.54 -15.32 -19.65
CA ARG A 234 -8.24 -15.84 -19.20
C ARG A 234 -8.58 -16.83 -18.10
N THR A 235 -8.44 -18.13 -18.38
CA THR A 235 -8.82 -19.22 -17.47
C THR A 235 -7.99 -19.15 -16.19
N GLY A 236 -8.50 -18.39 -15.22
CA GLY A 236 -7.95 -18.07 -13.91
C GLY A 236 -9.13 -17.95 -12.93
N ASN A 237 -9.02 -18.50 -11.72
CA ASN A 237 -10.07 -18.40 -10.70
C ASN A 237 -10.27 -16.92 -10.39
N SER A 238 -11.49 -16.39 -10.55
CA SER A 238 -11.73 -14.98 -10.31
C SER A 238 -11.98 -14.69 -8.83
N MET A 239 -11.34 -13.64 -8.32
CA MET A 239 -11.75 -13.03 -7.07
C MET A 239 -12.89 -12.06 -7.36
N SER A 240 -14.06 -12.34 -6.79
CA SER A 240 -15.20 -11.45 -6.85
C SER A 240 -15.17 -10.51 -5.64
N ILE A 241 -15.38 -9.21 -5.91
CA ILE A 241 -15.56 -8.19 -4.88
C ILE A 241 -16.95 -8.39 -4.29
N LEU A 242 -17.04 -8.89 -3.05
CA LEU A 242 -18.27 -8.78 -2.26
C LEU A 242 -18.24 -7.46 -1.49
N SER A 243 -19.05 -6.51 -1.94
CA SER A 243 -19.37 -5.28 -1.21
C SER A 243 -20.04 -5.62 0.11
N VAL A 244 -19.48 -5.15 1.22
CA VAL A 244 -20.11 -5.24 2.53
C VAL A 244 -21.15 -4.11 2.62
N PRO A 245 -22.42 -4.38 2.98
CA PRO A 245 -23.39 -3.31 3.20
C PRO A 245 -22.90 -2.42 4.33
N THR A 246 -22.73 -1.13 4.05
CA THR A 246 -22.43 -0.10 5.05
C THR A 246 -23.63 0.03 5.97
N THR A 247 -23.57 -0.52 7.19
CA THR A 247 -24.51 -0.16 8.24
C THR A 247 -24.24 1.27 8.65
N SER A 248 -25.06 2.21 8.16
CA SER A 248 -25.10 3.56 8.71
C SER A 248 -25.46 3.45 10.19
N PRO A 249 -24.77 4.17 11.11
CA PRO A 249 -25.24 4.25 12.48
C PRO A 249 -26.67 4.80 12.48
N PRO A 250 -27.59 4.26 13.31
CA PRO A 250 -28.95 4.76 13.37
C PRO A 250 -28.92 6.25 13.71
N ALA A 251 -29.66 7.05 12.95
CA ALA A 251 -29.86 8.46 13.24
C ALA A 251 -30.33 8.61 14.70
N PRO A 252 -29.80 9.59 15.47
CA PRO A 252 -30.27 9.81 16.82
C PRO A 252 -31.78 10.05 16.79
N SER A 253 -32.51 9.26 17.57
CA SER A 253 -33.96 9.35 17.66
C SER A 253 -34.32 10.76 18.13
N MET A 254 -35.04 11.51 17.29
CA MET A 254 -35.64 12.77 17.69
C MET A 254 -36.68 12.49 18.76
N VAL A 255 -36.30 12.66 20.02
CA VAL A 255 -37.24 12.76 21.14
C VAL A 255 -38.12 13.98 20.86
N ARG A 256 -39.34 13.72 20.41
CA ARG A 256 -40.37 14.74 20.22
C ARG A 256 -40.67 15.37 21.57
N ARG A 257 -40.26 16.63 21.75
CA ARG A 257 -40.72 17.46 22.87
C ARG A 257 -42.24 17.70 22.71
N PRO A 258 -43.06 17.55 23.78
CA PRO A 258 -44.48 17.84 23.71
C PRO A 258 -44.74 19.34 23.51
N ARG A 259 -45.70 19.67 22.64
CA ARG A 259 -46.17 21.05 22.38
C ARG A 259 -46.95 21.60 23.58
N PRO A 260 -46.79 22.87 23.96
CA PRO A 260 -47.68 23.52 24.92
C PRO A 260 -49.02 23.92 24.25
N PRO A 261 -50.13 23.99 25.01
CA PRO A 261 -51.46 24.29 24.49
C PRO A 261 -51.63 25.78 24.15
N GLY A 262 -52.40 26.04 23.09
CA GLY A 262 -52.47 27.33 22.41
C GLY A 262 -53.29 28.43 23.11
N THR A 263 -53.13 29.64 22.59
CA THR A 263 -54.04 30.77 22.79
C THR A 263 -54.28 31.49 21.46
N LYS A 264 -55.45 32.13 21.41
CA LYS A 264 -56.23 32.49 20.22
C LYS A 264 -55.72 33.72 19.46
N ALA A 265 -56.09 33.72 18.19
CA ALA A 265 -56.32 34.80 17.22
C ALA A 265 -56.25 36.27 17.68
N SER A 266 -55.64 37.10 16.82
CA SER A 266 -56.20 38.42 16.46
C SER A 266 -55.67 38.87 15.09
N SER A 267 -56.53 39.62 14.40
CA SER A 267 -56.58 40.10 13.02
C SER A 267 -55.49 41.09 12.55
N ALA A 268 -55.12 40.97 11.25
CA ALA A 268 -55.03 41.96 10.14
C ALA A 268 -54.62 43.45 10.39
N PRO A 269 -54.29 44.28 9.37
CA PRO A 269 -54.07 44.04 7.92
C PRO A 269 -52.76 44.68 7.36
N LEU A 270 -52.60 44.51 6.03
CA LEU A 270 -51.57 45.04 5.13
C LEU A 270 -51.48 46.58 5.05
N SER A 271 -50.27 47.11 4.90
CA SER A 271 -49.93 48.28 4.05
C SER A 271 -48.41 48.28 3.79
N GLY A 272 -47.94 48.35 2.54
CA GLY A 272 -47.40 49.58 1.93
C GLY A 272 -45.93 49.33 1.54
N VAL A 273 -45.64 48.99 0.27
CA VAL A 273 -45.05 49.88 -0.74
C VAL A 273 -43.83 50.68 -0.24
N ALA A 274 -42.64 50.34 -0.73
CA ALA A 274 -41.70 51.31 -1.33
C ALA A 274 -40.51 50.58 -1.98
N ARG A 275 -40.37 50.78 -3.29
CA ARG A 275 -39.12 50.63 -4.05
C ARG A 275 -38.20 51.81 -3.69
N THR A 276 -36.88 51.60 -3.66
CA THR A 276 -35.89 52.28 -4.54
C THR A 276 -34.44 51.82 -4.26
N PRO A 277 -33.50 52.03 -5.22
CA PRO A 277 -32.22 51.33 -5.33
C PRO A 277 -30.98 52.24 -5.14
N PHE A 278 -29.80 51.73 -5.54
CA PHE A 278 -28.44 52.34 -5.60
C PHE A 278 -27.62 52.22 -4.31
N SER A 279 -26.33 51.83 -4.31
CA SER A 279 -25.30 51.74 -5.37
C SER A 279 -24.48 50.45 -5.28
#